data_AF-A0A972SLQ1-F1
#
_entry.id   AF-A0A972SLQ1-F1
#
_cell.length_a   1.000
_cell.length_b   1.000
_cell.length_c   1.000
_cell.angle_alpha   90.00
_cell.angle_beta   90.00
_cell.angle_gamma   90.00
#
_symmetry.space_group_name_H-M   'P 1'
#
loop_
_entity.id
_entity.type
_entity.pdbx_description
1 polymer ?
#
loop_
_entity_poly.entity_id
_entity_poly.type
_entity_poly.pdbx_seq_one_letter_code
_entity_poly.pdbx_strand_id
1 'polypeptide(L)'
;MKETMAIDWSTMPIPIDDGGASHLKGERVPGIALNSTGGDTVDLRRLAGYVVIYAYPWKKRPDGPVPDGWVSIPGAAGCTPQSCAFRDHAAEI
;
A
#
# COMPACT_ATOMS: atom_id res chain seq x y z
N MET A 1 10.23 -13.16 8.42
CA MET A 1 9.52 -12.50 9.53
C MET A 1 8.48 -13.51 10.00
N LYS A 2 8.66 -14.11 11.20
CA LYS A 2 7.84 -15.24 11.67
C LYS A 2 6.65 -14.82 12.55
N GLU A 3 6.50 -13.54 12.84
CA GLU A 3 5.37 -13.04 13.61
C GLU A 3 4.60 -12.06 12.75
N THR A 4 3.48 -12.54 12.20
CA THR A 4 2.39 -11.69 11.77
C THR A 4 1.92 -10.97 13.02
N MET A 5 2.14 -9.65 13.10
CA MET A 5 1.50 -8.83 14.12
C MET A 5 0.01 -9.19 14.11
N ALA A 6 -0.48 -9.79 15.19
CA ALA A 6 -1.89 -10.07 15.36
C ALA A 6 -2.60 -8.73 15.53
N ILE A 7 -3.00 -8.13 14.41
CA ILE A 7 -3.79 -6.91 14.41
C ILE A 7 -5.23 -7.33 14.71
N ASP A 8 -5.77 -6.82 15.81
CA ASP A 8 -7.21 -6.85 16.02
C ASP A 8 -7.86 -5.80 15.12
N TRP A 9 -8.28 -6.25 13.93
CA TRP A 9 -8.91 -5.40 12.92
C TRP A 9 -10.18 -4.71 13.43
N SER A 10 -10.85 -5.25 14.44
CA SER A 10 -12.08 -4.65 15.00
C SER A 10 -11.82 -3.38 15.81
N THR A 11 -10.57 -3.17 16.24
CA THR A 11 -10.16 -2.01 17.05
C THR A 11 -9.55 -0.88 16.24
N MET A 12 -9.29 -1.08 14.95
CA MET A 12 -8.62 -0.08 14.13
C MET A 12 -9.57 1.02 13.68
N PRO A 13 -9.10 2.28 13.66
CA PRO A 13 -9.89 3.39 13.15
C PRO A 13 -10.20 3.20 11.66
N ILE A 14 -11.48 3.33 11.31
CA ILE A 14 -11.98 3.13 9.96
C ILE A 14 -11.81 4.44 9.16
N PRO A 15 -11.17 4.42 7.98
CA PRO A 15 -11.13 5.58 7.10
C PRO A 15 -12.55 6.01 6.70
N ILE A 16 -12.81 7.32 6.77
CA ILE A 16 -14.04 7.91 6.24
C ILE A 16 -13.80 8.24 4.77
N ASP A 17 -14.68 7.78 3.88
CA ASP A 17 -14.65 8.17 2.48
C ASP A 17 -15.08 9.64 2.35
N ASP A 18 -14.14 10.49 1.92
CA ASP A 18 -14.35 11.92 1.72
C ASP A 18 -14.75 12.28 0.28
N GLY A 19 -14.80 11.30 -0.63
CA GLY A 19 -15.11 11.49 -2.04
C GLY A 19 -14.03 12.23 -2.84
N GLY A 20 -12.88 12.57 -2.25
CA GLY A 20 -11.82 13.34 -2.90
C GLY A 20 -11.26 12.66 -4.15
N ALA A 21 -11.28 11.33 -4.17
CA ALA A 21 -10.79 10.49 -5.26
C ALA A 21 -11.89 10.00 -6.23
N SER A 22 -13.17 10.34 -6.02
CA SER A 22 -14.28 9.79 -6.83
C SER A 22 -14.15 10.10 -8.33
N HIS A 23 -13.50 11.21 -8.68
CA HIS A 23 -13.23 11.63 -10.04
C HIS A 23 -12.21 10.74 -10.79
N LEU A 24 -11.44 9.89 -10.09
CA LEU A 24 -10.39 9.08 -10.71
C LEU A 24 -10.92 7.81 -11.39
N LYS A 25 -12.15 7.40 -11.10
CA LYS A 25 -12.71 6.16 -11.66
C LYS A 25 -12.95 6.32 -13.16
N GLY A 26 -12.29 5.48 -13.96
CA GLY A 26 -12.37 5.51 -15.43
C GLY A 26 -11.38 6.47 -16.09
N GLU A 27 -10.66 7.27 -15.30
CA GLU A 27 -9.59 8.13 -15.81
C GLU A 27 -8.37 7.32 -16.25
N ARG A 28 -7.64 7.87 -17.22
CA ARG A 28 -6.38 7.28 -17.68
C ARG A 28 -5.25 7.71 -16.75
N VAL A 29 -4.38 6.76 -16.40
CA VAL A 29 -3.13 7.06 -15.70
C VAL A 29 -2.34 8.11 -16.51
N PRO A 30 -1.91 9.22 -15.90
CA PRO A 30 -1.17 10.27 -16.59
C PRO A 30 0.24 9.81 -16.97
N GLY A 31 0.80 10.44 -17.99
CA GLY A 31 2.16 10.20 -18.44
C GLY A 31 3.18 10.87 -17.56
N ILE A 32 3.52 10.22 -16.46
CA ILE A 32 4.48 10.72 -15.50
C ILE A 32 5.73 9.87 -15.58
N ALA A 33 6.85 10.53 -15.88
CA ALA A 33 8.18 9.99 -15.78
C ALA A 33 8.62 9.99 -14.31
N LEU A 34 8.79 8.80 -13.73
CA LEU A 34 9.24 8.61 -12.35
C LEU A 34 10.67 8.06 -12.34
N ASN A 35 11.54 8.62 -11.49
CA ASN A 35 12.89 8.10 -11.31
C ASN A 35 12.84 6.76 -10.58
N SER A 36 13.51 5.76 -11.14
CA SER A 36 13.69 4.45 -10.52
C SER A 36 14.95 4.41 -9.66
N THR A 37 14.95 3.55 -8.64
CA THR A 37 16.17 3.19 -7.89
C THR A 37 17.18 2.41 -8.74
N GLY A 38 16.80 1.95 -9.93
CA GLY A 38 17.70 1.34 -10.92
C GLY A 38 18.43 2.33 -11.82
N GLY A 39 18.18 3.64 -11.68
CA GLY A 39 18.82 4.70 -12.48
C GLY A 39 18.04 5.11 -13.74
N ASP A 40 17.11 4.27 -14.20
CA ASP A 40 16.24 4.58 -15.34
C ASP A 40 14.96 5.35 -14.93
N THR A 41 14.24 5.87 -15.92
CA THR A 41 12.93 6.48 -15.75
C THR A 41 11.81 5.49 -16.08
N VAL A 42 10.74 5.48 -15.30
CA VAL A 42 9.54 4.65 -15.49
C VAL A 42 8.35 5.54 -15.83
N ASP A 43 7.68 5.28 -16.96
CA ASP A 43 6.33 5.81 -17.27
C ASP A 43 5.31 4.69 -17.09
N LEU A 44 4.42 4.84 -16.11
CA LEU A 44 3.42 3.83 -15.76
C LEU A 44 2.47 3.50 -16.92
N ARG A 45 2.23 4.44 -17.85
CA ARG A 45 1.37 4.18 -19.03
C ARG A 45 2.00 3.22 -20.03
N ARG A 46 3.32 3.04 -20.00
CA ARG A 46 4.06 2.20 -20.95
C ARG A 46 4.18 0.75 -20.46
N LEU A 47 3.74 0.46 -19.24
CA LEU A 47 3.75 -0.89 -18.71
C LEU A 47 2.69 -1.74 -19.42
N ALA A 48 3.11 -2.90 -19.93
CA ALA A 48 2.23 -3.85 -20.59
C ALA A 48 1.67 -4.86 -19.59
N GLY A 49 0.44 -5.32 -19.82
CA GLY A 49 -0.23 -6.33 -18.99
C GLY A 49 -0.85 -5.77 -17.70
N TYR A 50 -1.11 -6.66 -16.74
CA TYR A 50 -1.63 -6.28 -15.43
C TYR A 50 -0.52 -5.75 -14.53
N VAL A 51 -0.71 -4.55 -14.00
CA VAL A 51 0.25 -3.89 -13.12
C VAL A 51 -0.38 -3.72 -11.75
N VAL A 52 0.33 -4.16 -10.71
CA VAL A 52 -0.01 -3.88 -9.32
C VAL A 52 0.94 -2.81 -8.80
N ILE A 53 0.39 -1.68 -8.36
CA ILE A 53 1.16 -0.54 -7.86
C ILE A 53 0.98 -0.45 -6.34
N TYR A 54 2.10 -0.45 -5.62
CA TYR A 54 2.12 -0.18 -4.18
C TYR A 54 2.58 1.26 -3.96
N ALA A 55 1.66 2.13 -3.52
CA ALA A 55 1.95 3.49 -3.12
C ALA A 55 1.79 3.61 -1.60
N TYR A 56 2.82 4.08 -0.90
CA TYR A 56 2.78 4.30 0.54
C TYR A 56 3.53 5.58 0.89
N PRO A 57 2.96 6.47 1.71
CA PRO A 57 3.66 7.68 2.17
C PRO A 57 4.81 7.32 3.11
N TRP A 58 4.69 6.19 3.81
CA TRP A 58 5.68 5.67 4.74
C TRP A 58 5.52 4.15 4.90
N LYS A 59 6.61 3.46 5.24
CA LYS A 59 6.59 2.05 5.62
C LYS A 59 7.40 1.84 6.88
N LYS A 60 6.96 0.91 7.73
CA LYS A 60 7.71 0.49 8.91
C LYS A 60 9.05 -0.12 8.48
N ARG A 61 10.14 0.36 9.06
CA ARG A 61 11.44 -0.31 8.96
C ARG A 61 11.44 -1.55 9.87
N PRO A 62 12.11 -2.65 9.49
CA PRO A 62 12.13 -3.86 10.33
C PRO A 62 12.63 -3.60 11.76
N ASP A 63 13.62 -2.73 11.89
CA ASP A 63 14.38 -2.38 13.08
C ASP A 63 13.91 -1.10 13.79
N GLY A 64 12.98 -0.35 13.20
CA GLY A 64 12.51 0.93 13.73
C GLY A 64 11.20 0.83 14.50
N PRO A 65 10.98 1.69 15.51
CA PRO A 65 9.67 1.84 16.13
C PRO A 65 8.67 2.40 15.10
N VAL A 66 7.38 2.13 15.34
CA VAL A 66 6.29 2.81 14.65
C VAL A 66 6.23 4.25 15.18
N PRO A 67 6.10 5.29 14.34
CA PRO A 67 5.95 6.67 14.80
C PRO A 67 4.77 6.82 15.76
N ASP A 68 4.94 7.68 16.76
CA ASP A 68 3.87 8.00 17.71
C ASP A 68 2.62 8.47 16.98
N GLY A 69 1.46 7.93 17.38
CA GLY A 69 0.17 8.25 16.78
C GLY A 69 -0.10 7.60 15.41
N TRP A 70 0.86 6.90 14.79
CA TRP A 70 0.64 6.29 13.47
C TRP A 70 -0.54 5.32 13.45
N VAL A 71 -0.65 4.46 14.47
CA VAL A 71 -1.73 3.46 14.56
C VAL A 71 -3.11 4.10 14.80
N SER A 72 -3.14 5.34 15.31
CA SER A 72 -4.39 6.08 15.48
C SER A 72 -4.90 6.74 14.20
N ILE A 73 -4.08 6.81 13.14
CA ILE A 73 -4.50 7.35 11.84
C ILE A 73 -5.38 6.30 11.14
N PRO A 74 -6.63 6.62 10.77
CA PRO A 74 -7.50 5.71 10.03
C PRO A 74 -6.80 5.14 8.78
N GLY A 75 -6.74 3.81 8.69
CA GLY A 75 -6.15 3.11 7.53
C GLY A 75 -4.62 3.10 7.43
N ALA A 76 -3.89 3.69 8.37
CA ALA A 76 -2.43 3.74 8.32
C ALA A 76 -1.74 2.41 8.72
N ALA A 77 -2.40 1.59 9.51
CA ALA A 77 -1.95 0.26 9.91
C ALA A 77 -2.60 -0.82 9.03
N GLY A 78 -1.91 -1.96 8.86
CA GLY A 78 -2.48 -3.16 8.24
C GLY A 78 -1.99 -3.50 6.83
N CYS A 79 -1.29 -2.59 6.12
CA CYS A 79 -0.83 -2.85 4.76
C CYS A 79 0.14 -4.05 4.64
N THR A 80 1.07 -4.21 5.59
CA THR A 80 1.98 -5.36 5.64
C THR A 80 1.25 -6.68 5.91
N PRO A 81 0.43 -6.83 6.96
CA PRO A 81 -0.28 -8.09 7.20
C PRO A 81 -1.29 -8.42 6.09
N GLN A 82 -1.93 -7.43 5.46
CA GLN A 82 -2.77 -7.67 4.28
C GLN A 82 -1.95 -8.20 3.09
N SER A 83 -0.78 -7.62 2.82
CA SER A 83 0.13 -8.10 1.77
C SER A 83 0.62 -9.53 2.07
N CYS A 84 0.93 -9.83 3.34
CA CYS A 84 1.26 -11.19 3.78
C CYS A 84 0.08 -12.14 3.55
N ALA A 85 -1.16 -11.74 3.88
CA ALA A 85 -2.34 -12.56 3.68
C ALA A 85 -2.56 -12.91 2.19
N PHE A 86 -2.33 -11.96 1.26
CA PHE A 86 -2.37 -12.27 -0.18
C PHE A 86 -1.29 -13.27 -0.59
N ARG A 87 -0.05 -13.11 -0.10
CA ARG A 87 1.04 -14.06 -0.34
C ARG A 87 0.68 -15.46 0.18
N ASP A 88 0.18 -15.52 1.41
CA ASP A 88 -0.12 -16.79 2.08
C ASP A 88 -1.29 -17.49 1.39
N HIS A 89 -2.35 -16.76 1.03
CA HIS A 89 -3.47 -17.29 0.24
C HIS A 89 -3.03 -17.79 -1.14
N ALA A 90 -2.13 -17.06 -1.81
CA ALA A 90 -1.59 -17.49 -3.11
C ALA A 90 -0.79 -18.80 -3.04
N ALA A 91 -0.29 -19.19 -1.85
CA ALA A 91 0.39 -20.47 -1.64
C ALA A 91 -0.58 -21.63 -1.33
N GLU A 92 -1.86 -21.33 -1.05
CA GLU A 92 -2.91 -22.30 -0.76
C GLU A 92 -3.74 -22.69 -2.00
N ILE A 93 -3.57 -21.98 -3.11
CA ILE A 93 -4.26 -22.20 -4.41
C ILE A 93 -3.30 -22.73 -5.46
#